data_AF-A0A2U3L4X1-F1
#
_entry.id   AF-A0A2U3L4X1-F1
#
_cell.length_a   1.000
_cell.length_b   1.000
_cell.length_c   1.000
_cell.angle_alpha   90.00
_cell.angle_beta   90.00
_cell.angle_gamma   90.00
#
_symmetry.space_group_name_H-M   'P 1'
#
loop_
_entity.id
_entity.type
_entity.pdbx_description
1 polymer ?
#
loop_
_entity_poly.entity_id
_entity_poly.type
_entity_poly.pdbx_seq_one_letter_code
_entity_poly.pdbx_strand_id
1 'polypeptide(L)' 'MIAEGVETDRQLQFLQNQMCDEIQGFYFYRPMPVKEIEKLLNRHS' A
#
# COMPACT_ATOMS: atom_id res chain seq x y z
N MET A 1 -4.06 7.13 -11.09
CA MET A 1 -2.81 6.46 -11.52
C MET A 1 -2.30 5.74 -10.30
N ILE A 2 -2.03 4.44 -10.43
CA ILE A 2 -1.50 3.63 -9.34
C ILE A 2 0.02 3.55 -9.43
N ALA A 3 0.70 3.79 -8.31
CA ALA A 3 2.14 3.56 -8.19
C ALA A 3 2.40 2.22 -7.50
N GLU A 4 3.01 1.29 -8.23
CA GLU A 4 3.33 -0.06 -7.75
C GLU A 4 4.81 -0.16 -7.32
N GLY A 5 5.09 -1.03 -6.34
CA GLY A 5 6.44 -1.29 -5.85
C GLY A 5 6.98 -0.27 -4.84
N VAL A 6 6.11 0.38 -4.06
CA VAL A 6 6.54 1.29 -2.97
C VAL A 6 7.07 0.48 -1.78
N GLU A 7 8.35 0.63 -1.47
CA GLU A 7 9.02 -0.14 -0.41
C GLU A 7 9.59 0.74 0.71
N THR A 8 9.74 2.05 0.48
CA THR A 8 10.42 2.97 1.41
C THR A 8 9.65 4.26 1.64
N ASP A 9 9.85 4.88 2.81
CA ASP A 9 9.28 6.20 3.14
C ASP A 9 9.59 7.26 2.08
N ARG A 10 10.82 7.23 1.55
CA ARG A 10 11.27 8.19 0.54
C ARG A 10 10.47 8.09 -0.77
N GLN A 11 10.13 6.87 -1.20
CA GLN A 11 9.29 6.65 -2.38
C GLN A 11 7.86 7.14 -2.13
N LEU A 12 7.31 6.86 -0.95
CA LEU A 12 5.98 7.34 -0.56
C LEU A 12 5.91 8.87 -0.59
N GLN A 13 6.86 9.54 0.04
CA GLN A 13 6.91 11.02 0.08
C GLN A 13 7.03 11.63 -1.32
N PHE A 14 7.82 11.02 -2.20
CA PHE A 14 7.91 11.45 -3.59
C PHE A 14 6.55 11.36 -4.30
N LEU A 15 5.85 10.24 -4.16
CA LEU A 15 4.55 10.00 -4.81
C LEU A 15 3.44 10.92 -4.27
N GLN A 16 3.44 11.18 -2.96
CA GLN A 16 2.52 12.15 -2.33
C GLN A 16 2.70 13.55 -2.91
N ASN A 17 3.95 13.99 -3.10
CA ASN A 17 4.23 15.29 -3.72
C ASN A 17 3.83 15.37 -5.20
N GLN A 18 3.65 14.22 -5.87
CA GLN A 18 3.14 14.13 -7.24
C GLN A 18 1.62 13.95 -7.31
N MET A 19 0.91 14.04 -6.17
CA MET A 19 -0.54 13.78 -6.07
C MET A 19 -0.92 12.38 -6.59
N CYS A 20 -0.07 11.39 -6.34
CA CYS A 20 -0.38 9.99 -6.59
C CYS A 20 -1.00 9.38 -5.34
N ASP A 21 -2.33 9.29 -5.34
CA ASP A 21 -3.12 8.89 -4.17
C ASP A 21 -3.37 7.37 -4.09
N GLU A 22 -3.10 6.63 -5.16
CA GLU A 22 -3.23 5.18 -5.24
C GLU A 22 -1.84 4.52 -5.25
N ILE A 23 -1.54 3.73 -4.22
CA ILE A 23 -0.22 3.16 -4.00
C ILE A 23 -0.32 1.67 -3.63
N GLN A 24 0.58 0.88 -4.20
CA GLN A 24 0.78 -0.53 -3.85
C GLN A 24 2.26 -0.78 -3.59
N GLY A 25 2.58 -1.47 -2.49
CA GLY A 25 3.93 -1.97 -2.26
C GLY A 25 4.15 -2.47 -0.85
N PHE A 26 5.33 -3.05 -0.63
CA PHE A 26 5.69 -3.69 0.64
C PHE A 26 5.80 -2.71 1.80
N TYR A 27 5.89 -1.41 1.51
CA TYR A 27 5.82 -0.36 2.53
C TYR A 27 4.56 -0.48 3.39
N PHE A 28 3.41 -0.78 2.78
CA PHE A 28 2.16 -1.02 3.51
C PHE A 28 1.99 -2.49 3.87
N TYR A 29 1.86 -3.33 2.84
CA TYR A 29 1.56 -4.73 2.99
C TYR A 29 2.30 -5.54 1.93
N ARG A 30 2.91 -6.66 2.35
CA ARG A 30 3.37 -7.68 1.41
C ARG A 30 2.16 -8.43 0.83
N PRO A 31 2.28 -9.02 -0.38
CA PRO A 31 1.33 -9.99 -0.88
C PRO A 31 1.07 -11.05 0.18
N MET A 32 -0.21 -11.33 0.41
CA MET A 32 -0.65 -12.21 1.47
C MET A 32 -1.78 -13.12 0.99
N PRO A 33 -1.99 -14.29 1.62
CA PRO A 33 -3.14 -15.15 1.35
C PRO A 33 -4.47 -14.45 1.64
N VAL A 34 -5.54 -14.91 0.97
CA VAL A 34 -6.90 -14.38 1.14
C VAL A 34 -7.35 -14.33 2.61
N LYS A 35 -7.05 -15.38 3.39
CA LYS A 35 -7.44 -15.44 4.81
C LYS A 35 -6.78 -14.36 5.67
N GLU A 36 -5.64 -13.82 5.25
CA GLU A 36 -4.93 -12.77 5.98
C GLU A 36 -5.51 -11.39 5.65
N ILE A 37 -5.80 -11.12 4.37
CA ILE A 37 -6.42 -9.86 3.98
C ILE A 37 -7.86 -9.73 4.52
N GLU A 38 -8.63 -10.82 4.56
CA GLU A 38 -9.97 -10.84 5.19
C GLU A 38 -9.91 -10.40 6.67
N LYS A 39 -8.91 -10.89 7.42
CA LYS A 39 -8.70 -10.49 8.81
C LYS A 39 -8.34 -9.01 8.94
N LEU A 40 -7.58 -8.45 8.00
CA LEU A 40 -7.23 -7.03 8.00
C LEU A 40 -8.45 -6.16 7.71
N LEU A 41 -9.22 -6.51 6.67
CA LEU A 41 -10.42 -5.76 6.28
C LEU A 41 -11.48 -5.75 7.37
N ASN A 42 -11.70 -6.89 8.04
CA ASN A 42 -12.66 -7.00 9.14
C ASN A 42 -12.26 -6.22 10.40
N ARG A 43 -10.99 -5.80 10.56
CA ARG A 43 -10.54 -4.94 11.68
C ARG A 43 -10.85 -3.46 11.46
N HIS A 44 -11.26 -3.07 10.26
CA HIS A 44 -11.51 -1.68 9.88
C HIS A 44 -12.99 -1.47 9.48
N SER A 45 -13.86 -2.39 9.91
CA SER A 45 -15.33 -2.33 9.78
C SER A 45 -15.98 -1.77 11.04
#